data_AF-A0A828PSW7-F1
#
_entry.id   AF-A0A828PSW7-F1
#
_cell.length_a   1.000
_cell.length_b   1.000
_cell.length_c   1.000
_cell.angle_alpha   90.00
_cell.angle_beta   90.00
_cell.angle_gamma   90.00
#
_symmetry.space_group_name_H-M   'P 1'
#
loop_
_entity.id
_entity.type
_entity.pdbx_description
1 polymer ?
#
loop_
_entity_poly.entity_id
_entity_poly.type
_entity_poly.pdbx_seq_one_letter_code
_entity_poly.pdbx_strand_id
1 'polypeptide(L)'
;MKPLKDSYIGVFKIFRYYWKSYGGVSALVLSPYLHLAILLLPLSYYQWIHRDWWDLSLAILPNLLGFSLGGFAIFLGLGDEVFRSILATKDTNSKSSTYVVVSATFVHFIIVQALAIMFALIAKSLAFYPFWMTQEIFCYFKYITPIFWGVGYLLLLYSITSMIAVVMAIFRCSKWYETFIEKDNNQQNDL
;
A
#
# COMPACT_ATOMS: atom_id res chain seq x y z
N MET A 1 28.52 -10.86 -14.52
CA MET A 1 28.28 -10.63 -13.08
C MET A 1 28.10 -9.17 -12.67
N LYS A 2 28.93 -8.21 -13.12
CA LYS A 2 28.71 -6.76 -12.88
C LYS A 2 27.28 -6.25 -13.18
N PRO A 3 26.65 -6.56 -14.34
CA PRO A 3 25.31 -6.02 -14.65
C PRO A 3 24.21 -6.52 -13.69
N LEU A 4 24.38 -7.71 -13.09
CA LEU A 4 23.42 -8.23 -12.10
C LEU A 4 23.53 -7.47 -10.78
N LYS A 5 24.77 -7.23 -10.29
CA LYS A 5 25.01 -6.49 -9.06
C LYS A 5 24.47 -5.06 -9.15
N ASP A 6 24.67 -4.42 -10.30
CA ASP A 6 24.19 -3.06 -10.55
C ASP A 6 22.65 -3.00 -10.57
N SER A 7 21.99 -4.04 -11.09
CA SER A 7 20.53 -4.17 -11.06
C SER A 7 19.97 -4.26 -9.63
N TYR A 8 20.52 -5.14 -8.78
CA TYR A 8 20.09 -5.26 -7.38
C TYR A 8 20.32 -3.96 -6.58
N ILE A 9 21.43 -3.25 -6.83
CA ILE A 9 21.70 -1.95 -6.23
C ILE A 9 20.64 -0.92 -6.65
N GLY A 10 20.25 -0.93 -7.93
CA GLY A 10 19.17 -0.08 -8.45
C GLY A 10 17.84 -0.34 -7.74
N VAL A 11 17.44 -1.60 -7.59
CA VAL A 11 16.23 -2.00 -6.86
C VAL A 11 16.28 -1.51 -5.41
N PHE A 12 17.38 -1.80 -4.70
CA PHE A 12 17.50 -1.35 -3.31
C PHE A 12 17.42 0.17 -3.17
N LYS A 13 18.04 0.91 -4.10
CA LYS A 13 18.02 2.38 -4.10
C LYS A 13 16.61 2.94 -4.29
N ILE A 14 15.82 2.39 -5.21
CA ILE A 14 14.45 2.86 -5.45
C ILE A 14 13.52 2.51 -4.28
N PHE A 15 13.62 1.31 -3.72
CA PHE A 15 12.86 0.93 -2.52
C PHE A 15 13.20 1.80 -1.32
N ARG A 16 14.49 2.13 -1.13
CA ARG A 16 14.91 3.05 -0.08
C ARG A 16 14.37 4.47 -0.29
N TYR A 17 14.34 4.94 -1.53
CA TYR A 17 13.78 6.25 -1.88
C TYR A 17 12.27 6.32 -1.62
N TYR A 18 11.53 5.28 -2.03
CA TYR A 18 10.11 5.11 -1.73
C TYR A 18 9.86 5.16 -0.21
N TRP A 19 10.57 4.33 0.56
CA TRP A 19 10.33 4.21 2.01
C TRP A 19 10.60 5.51 2.74
N LYS A 20 11.66 6.24 2.36
CA LYS A 20 11.98 7.55 2.90
C LYS A 20 10.92 8.60 2.54
N SER A 21 10.39 8.55 1.32
CA SER A 21 9.39 9.50 0.83
C SER A 21 7.99 9.27 1.41
N TYR A 22 7.65 8.03 1.72
CA TYR A 22 6.40 7.66 2.38
C TYR A 22 6.33 8.13 3.86
N GLY A 23 7.49 8.30 4.50
CA GLY A 23 7.58 8.65 5.94
C GLY A 23 8.04 7.49 6.84
N GLY A 24 8.46 6.37 6.23
CA GLY A 24 9.08 5.24 6.91
C GLY A 24 8.17 4.49 7.88
N VAL A 25 8.79 3.82 8.86
CA VAL A 25 8.07 3.01 9.87
C VAL A 25 7.13 3.87 10.72
N SER A 26 7.54 5.12 11.03
CA SER A 26 6.71 6.03 11.82
C SER A 26 5.38 6.30 11.13
N ALA A 27 5.39 6.58 9.82
CA ALA A 27 4.16 6.82 9.07
C ALA A 27 3.25 5.58 9.02
N LEU A 28 3.82 4.38 8.95
CA LEU A 28 3.07 3.13 8.99
C LEU A 28 2.42 2.90 10.36
N VAL A 29 3.20 2.99 11.44
CA VAL A 29 2.71 2.70 12.80
C VAL A 29 1.70 3.74 13.27
N LEU A 30 1.90 5.02 12.94
CA LEU A 30 0.95 6.09 13.28
C LEU A 30 -0.24 6.18 12.31
N SER A 31 -0.31 5.33 11.29
CA SER A 31 -1.38 5.37 10.31
C SER A 31 -2.74 5.05 10.95
N PRO A 32 -3.74 5.94 10.83
CA PRO A 32 -5.08 5.66 11.35
C PRO A 32 -5.72 4.42 10.70
N TYR A 33 -5.34 4.12 9.45
CA TYR A 33 -5.80 2.95 8.72
C TYR A 33 -5.21 1.65 9.28
N LEU A 34 -3.96 1.67 9.73
CA LEU A 34 -3.36 0.52 10.41
C LEU A 34 -4.04 0.27 11.76
N HIS A 35 -4.28 1.32 12.54
CA HIS A 35 -5.01 1.20 13.80
C HIS A 35 -6.42 0.64 13.60
N LEU A 36 -7.12 1.09 12.56
CA LEU A 36 -8.43 0.56 12.20
C LEU A 36 -8.36 -0.91 11.80
N ALA A 37 -7.35 -1.31 11.01
CA ALA A 37 -7.14 -2.71 10.65
C ALA A 37 -6.86 -3.61 11.87
N ILE A 38 -6.02 -3.12 12.80
CA ILE A 38 -5.73 -3.81 14.07
C ILE A 38 -6.99 -3.92 14.93
N LEU A 39 -7.84 -2.89 14.96
CA LEU A 39 -9.13 -2.93 15.64
C LEU A 39 -10.06 -3.96 15.01
N LEU A 40 -10.14 -4.01 13.67
CA LEU A 40 -11.02 -4.95 12.96
C LEU A 40 -10.56 -6.41 13.08
N LEU A 41 -9.26 -6.66 13.25
CA LEU A 41 -8.70 -8.01 13.33
C LEU A 41 -9.38 -8.90 14.40
N PRO A 42 -9.47 -8.53 15.68
CA PRO A 42 -10.18 -9.33 16.69
C PRO A 42 -11.70 -9.38 16.45
N LEU A 43 -12.31 -8.33 15.89
CA LEU A 43 -13.75 -8.37 15.54
C LEU A 43 -14.03 -9.45 14.48
N SER A 44 -13.10 -9.63 13.55
CA SER A 44 -13.14 -10.68 12.52
C SER A 44 -12.51 -12.01 12.95
N TYR A 45 -12.28 -12.25 14.25
CA TYR A 45 -11.62 -13.47 14.77
C TYR A 45 -12.13 -14.75 14.13
N TYR A 46 -13.46 -14.89 14.07
CA TYR A 46 -14.11 -16.04 13.47
C TYR A 46 -13.70 -16.26 12.01
N GLN A 47 -13.50 -15.20 11.22
CA GLN A 47 -13.20 -15.33 9.80
C GLN A 47 -11.78 -15.84 9.55
N TRP A 48 -10.78 -15.34 10.29
CA TRP A 48 -9.38 -15.64 10.00
C TRP A 48 -8.83 -16.86 10.74
N ILE A 49 -9.51 -17.33 11.78
CA ILE A 49 -9.13 -18.56 12.49
C ILE A 49 -9.60 -19.83 11.76
N HIS A 50 -10.61 -19.72 10.89
CA HIS A 50 -11.07 -20.84 10.07
C HIS A 50 -10.24 -20.94 8.80
N ARG A 51 -10.20 -22.16 8.23
CA ARG A 51 -9.63 -22.37 6.89
C ARG A 51 -10.43 -21.54 5.88
N ASP A 52 -9.79 -21.18 4.77
CA ASP A 52 -10.38 -20.49 3.60
C ASP A 52 -10.38 -18.94 3.64
N TRP A 53 -9.84 -18.32 4.69
CA TRP A 53 -9.65 -16.84 4.71
C TRP A 53 -8.76 -16.33 3.56
N TRP A 54 -7.83 -17.18 3.09
CA TRP A 54 -6.99 -16.88 1.93
C TRP A 54 -7.79 -16.77 0.64
N ASP A 55 -8.87 -17.54 0.46
CA ASP A 55 -9.69 -17.47 -0.76
C ASP A 55 -10.45 -16.15 -0.85
N LEU A 56 -10.94 -15.67 0.30
CA LEU A 56 -11.49 -14.31 0.42
C LEU A 56 -10.44 -13.25 0.06
N SER A 57 -9.21 -13.41 0.55
CA SER A 57 -8.10 -12.49 0.24
C SER A 57 -7.79 -12.48 -1.25
N LEU A 58 -7.69 -13.65 -1.88
CA LEU A 58 -7.40 -13.81 -3.30
C LEU A 58 -8.54 -13.34 -4.21
N ALA A 59 -9.78 -13.31 -3.72
CA ALA A 59 -10.92 -12.75 -4.44
C ALA A 59 -10.96 -11.20 -4.37
N ILE A 60 -10.61 -10.62 -3.22
CA ILE A 60 -10.73 -9.16 -2.99
C ILE A 60 -9.49 -8.40 -3.48
N LEU A 61 -8.29 -8.86 -3.11
CA LEU A 61 -7.06 -8.09 -3.29
C LEU A 61 -6.72 -7.76 -4.75
N PRO A 62 -6.91 -8.65 -5.76
CA PRO A 62 -6.64 -8.31 -7.15
C PRO A 62 -7.50 -7.14 -7.66
N ASN A 63 -8.77 -7.09 -7.24
CA ASN A 63 -9.67 -6.00 -7.60
C ASN A 63 -9.22 -4.67 -6.96
N LEU A 64 -8.83 -4.70 -5.68
CA LEU A 64 -8.29 -3.53 -4.98
C LEU A 64 -6.97 -3.05 -5.59
N LEU A 65 -6.11 -3.98 -5.99
CA LEU A 65 -4.84 -3.69 -6.66
C LEU A 65 -5.09 -3.02 -8.01
N GLY A 66 -6.01 -3.56 -8.81
CA GLY A 66 -6.43 -2.96 -10.08
C GLY A 66 -6.98 -1.54 -9.91
N PHE A 67 -7.86 -1.32 -8.93
CA PHE A 67 -8.36 0.02 -8.62
C PHE A 67 -7.26 0.97 -8.14
N SER A 68 -6.33 0.50 -7.30
CA SER A 68 -5.22 1.32 -6.78
C SER A 68 -4.26 1.74 -7.89
N LEU A 69 -3.96 0.84 -8.83
CA LEU A 69 -3.20 1.15 -10.04
C LEU A 69 -3.95 2.13 -10.96
N GLY A 70 -5.25 1.91 -11.16
CA GLY A 70 -6.10 2.81 -11.95
C GLY A 70 -6.15 4.22 -11.35
N GLY A 71 -6.38 4.33 -10.04
CA GLY A 71 -6.34 5.59 -9.31
C GLY A 71 -4.97 6.27 -9.37
N PHE A 72 -3.89 5.50 -9.30
CA PHE A 72 -2.55 6.03 -9.47
C PHE A 72 -2.30 6.54 -10.89
N ALA A 73 -2.75 5.81 -11.93
CA ALA A 73 -2.64 6.25 -13.32
C ALA A 73 -3.44 7.54 -13.58
N ILE A 74 -4.65 7.64 -13.03
CA ILE A 74 -5.45 8.87 -13.07
C ILE A 74 -4.69 10.01 -12.41
N PHE A 75 -4.12 9.81 -11.22
CA PHE A 75 -3.32 10.82 -10.54
C PHE A 75 -2.11 11.30 -11.39
N LEU A 76 -1.39 10.38 -12.05
CA LEU A 76 -0.29 10.74 -12.94
C LEU A 76 -0.75 11.51 -14.19
N GLY A 77 -1.98 11.26 -14.63
CA GLY A 77 -2.62 11.94 -15.76
C GLY A 77 -3.37 13.23 -15.41
N LEU A 78 -3.55 13.55 -14.11
CA LEU A 78 -4.27 14.74 -13.67
C LEU A 78 -3.39 16.00 -13.79
N GLY A 79 -3.98 17.05 -14.34
CA GLY A 79 -3.43 18.40 -14.43
C GLY A 79 -2.53 18.66 -15.65
N ASP A 80 -2.29 19.94 -15.91
CA ASP A 80 -1.42 20.41 -16.98
C ASP A 80 0.07 20.32 -16.59
N GLU A 81 0.97 20.66 -17.52
CA GLU A 81 2.41 20.65 -17.25
C GLU A 81 2.79 21.62 -16.11
N VAL A 82 2.09 22.75 -16.01
CA VAL A 82 2.32 23.77 -14.98
C VAL A 82 1.94 23.23 -13.60
N PHE A 83 0.75 22.68 -13.43
CA PHE A 83 0.31 22.07 -12.17
C PHE A 83 1.24 20.95 -11.71
N ARG A 84 1.67 20.08 -12.64
CA ARG A 84 2.61 19.00 -12.34
C ARG A 84 3.99 19.54 -11.93
N SER A 85 4.46 20.61 -12.57
CA SER A 85 5.73 21.26 -12.20
C SER A 85 5.69 21.87 -10.80
N ILE A 86 4.55 22.48 -10.42
CA ILE A 86 4.35 23.06 -9.09
C ILE A 86 4.29 21.95 -8.03
N LEU A 87 3.54 20.87 -8.28
CA LEU A 87 3.49 19.73 -7.36
C LEU A 87 4.84 18.99 -7.23
N ALA A 88 5.68 19.05 -8.27
CA ALA A 88 7.03 18.49 -8.27
C ALA A 88 8.05 19.44 -7.59
N THR A 89 7.72 20.72 -7.45
CA THR A 89 8.55 21.70 -6.76
C THR A 89 8.59 21.35 -5.27
N LYS A 90 9.79 21.41 -4.70
CA LYS A 90 10.00 21.16 -3.27
C LYS A 90 9.86 22.46 -2.51
N ASP A 91 9.05 22.46 -1.45
CA ASP A 91 9.13 23.52 -0.45
C ASP A 91 10.53 23.53 0.18
N THR A 92 11.04 24.73 0.48
CA THR A 92 12.38 24.97 1.04
C THR A 92 12.63 24.22 2.35
N ASN A 93 11.56 23.84 3.08
CA ASN A 93 11.62 23.05 4.31
C ASN A 93 11.19 21.58 4.16
N SER A 94 10.75 21.13 2.98
CA SER A 94 10.27 19.77 2.77
C SER A 94 11.32 18.85 2.16
N LYS A 95 11.48 17.65 2.73
CA LYS A 95 12.41 16.62 2.23
C LYS A 95 11.98 16.02 0.89
N SER A 96 10.69 16.09 0.55
CA SER A 96 10.09 15.52 -0.66
C SER A 96 8.99 16.44 -1.20
N SER A 97 8.81 16.47 -2.52
CA SER A 97 7.71 17.23 -3.13
C SER A 97 6.36 16.55 -2.88
N THR A 98 5.28 17.33 -2.92
CA THR A 98 3.91 16.82 -2.72
C THR A 98 3.59 15.70 -3.70
N TYR A 99 4.02 15.84 -4.96
CA TYR A 99 3.89 14.79 -5.97
C TYR A 99 4.54 13.47 -5.56
N VAL A 100 5.78 13.53 -5.05
CA VAL A 100 6.52 12.33 -4.63
C VAL A 100 5.89 11.69 -3.40
N VAL A 101 5.39 12.48 -2.44
CA VAL A 101 4.72 11.96 -1.24
C VAL A 101 3.43 11.22 -1.60
N VAL A 102 2.60 11.80 -2.47
CA VAL A 102 1.37 11.15 -2.96
C VAL A 102 1.72 9.88 -3.74
N SER A 103 2.69 9.95 -4.64
CA SER A 103 3.14 8.77 -5.41
C SER A 103 3.69 7.66 -4.50
N ALA A 104 4.50 8.00 -3.50
CA ALA A 104 5.02 7.03 -2.53
C ALA A 104 3.90 6.40 -1.69
N THR A 105 2.82 7.14 -1.43
CA THR A 105 1.63 6.64 -0.74
C THR A 105 0.89 5.60 -1.58
N PHE A 106 0.65 5.87 -2.87
CA PHE A 106 0.10 4.87 -3.80
C PHE A 106 0.97 3.62 -3.90
N VAL A 107 2.29 3.80 -4.06
CA VAL A 107 3.25 2.69 -4.14
C VAL A 107 3.22 1.85 -2.86
N HIS A 108 3.15 2.48 -1.68
CA HIS A 108 3.03 1.76 -0.41
C HIS A 108 1.82 0.82 -0.41
N PHE A 109 0.65 1.33 -0.80
CA PHE A 109 -0.58 0.54 -0.79
C PHE A 109 -0.56 -0.61 -1.79
N ILE A 110 -0.05 -0.37 -2.99
CA ILE A 110 0.11 -1.43 -4.02
C ILE A 110 1.07 -2.52 -3.51
N ILE A 111 2.18 -2.15 -2.87
CA ILE A 111 3.13 -3.11 -2.29
C ILE A 111 2.46 -3.93 -1.18
N VAL A 112 1.70 -3.29 -0.29
CA VAL A 112 0.98 -3.98 0.79
C VAL A 112 -0.03 -4.97 0.23
N GLN A 113 -0.81 -4.57 -0.78
CA GLN A 113 -1.78 -5.45 -1.45
C GLN A 113 -1.09 -6.64 -2.13
N ALA A 114 0.02 -6.41 -2.83
CA ALA A 114 0.81 -7.47 -3.45
C ALA A 114 1.40 -8.45 -2.41
N LEU A 115 1.92 -7.93 -1.28
CA LEU A 115 2.41 -8.74 -0.18
C LEU A 115 1.28 -9.55 0.47
N ALA A 116 0.09 -8.97 0.61
CA ALA A 116 -1.08 -9.66 1.14
C ALA A 116 -1.51 -10.83 0.23
N ILE A 117 -1.48 -10.65 -1.10
CA ILE A 117 -1.74 -11.73 -2.07
C ILE A 117 -0.70 -12.84 -1.92
N MET A 118 0.59 -12.49 -1.86
CA MET A 118 1.67 -13.46 -1.65
C MET A 118 1.49 -14.23 -0.33
N PHE A 119 1.12 -13.54 0.75
CA PHE A 119 0.83 -14.16 2.04
C PHE A 119 -0.35 -15.13 1.96
N ALA A 120 -1.43 -14.75 1.31
CA ALA A 120 -2.61 -15.60 1.12
C ALA A 120 -2.29 -16.85 0.29
N LEU A 121 -1.47 -16.72 -0.76
CA LEU A 121 -1.00 -17.87 -1.55
C LEU A 121 -0.15 -18.84 -0.71
N ILE A 122 0.78 -18.31 0.09
CA ILE A 122 1.62 -19.12 0.98
C ILE A 122 0.75 -19.81 2.04
N ALA A 123 -0.21 -19.08 2.63
CA ALA A 123 -1.14 -19.65 3.61
C ALA A 123 -1.99 -20.78 3.02
N LYS A 124 -2.55 -20.56 1.82
CA LYS A 124 -3.30 -21.59 1.07
C LYS A 124 -2.42 -22.81 0.80
N SER A 125 -1.18 -22.61 0.37
CA SER A 125 -0.26 -23.72 0.09
C SER A 125 0.14 -24.50 1.34
N LEU A 126 0.38 -23.82 2.47
CA LEU A 126 0.73 -24.46 3.75
C LEU A 126 -0.46 -25.15 4.43
N ALA A 127 -1.69 -24.75 4.10
CA ALA A 127 -2.90 -25.39 4.60
C ALA A 127 -3.07 -26.83 4.07
N PHE A 128 -2.51 -27.13 2.89
CA PHE A 128 -2.35 -28.48 2.37
C PHE A 128 -1.07 -29.07 2.98
N TYR A 129 -1.24 -30.11 3.80
CA TYR A 129 -0.15 -30.71 4.55
C TYR A 129 0.95 -31.18 3.59
N PRO A 130 2.16 -30.61 3.64
CA PRO A 130 3.23 -31.05 2.77
C PRO A 130 3.69 -32.46 3.15
N PHE A 131 3.88 -33.34 2.17
CA PHE A 131 4.22 -34.75 2.40
C PHE A 131 5.55 -34.94 3.14
N TRP A 132 6.41 -33.92 3.20
CA TRP A 132 7.73 -33.94 3.84
C TRP A 132 7.71 -33.56 5.34
N MET A 133 6.53 -33.39 5.97
CA MET A 133 6.43 -32.91 7.35
C MET A 133 6.39 -34.07 8.38
N THR A 134 7.44 -34.17 9.21
CA THR A 134 7.56 -35.09 10.36
C THR A 134 6.70 -34.65 11.56
N GLN A 135 6.38 -35.59 12.47
CA GLN A 135 5.50 -35.33 13.63
C GLN A 135 6.01 -34.25 14.60
N GLU A 136 7.32 -34.03 14.73
CA GLU A 136 7.87 -32.98 15.61
C GLU A 136 7.55 -31.56 15.12
N ILE A 137 7.53 -31.36 13.80
CA ILE A 137 7.22 -30.08 13.16
C ILE A 137 5.73 -29.73 13.34
N PHE A 138 4.87 -30.74 13.51
CA PHE A 138 3.43 -30.58 13.68
C PHE A 138 3.05 -29.76 14.93
N CYS A 139 3.75 -29.98 16.05
CA CYS A 139 3.48 -29.26 17.29
C CYS A 139 3.79 -27.76 17.16
N TYR A 140 4.88 -27.41 16.49
CA TYR A 140 5.22 -26.01 16.20
C TYR A 140 4.21 -25.37 15.24
N PHE A 141 3.77 -26.11 14.22
CA PHE A 141 2.77 -25.64 13.27
C PHE A 141 1.44 -25.27 13.95
N LYS A 142 0.99 -26.03 14.97
CA LYS A 142 -0.25 -25.73 15.68
C LYS A 142 -0.28 -24.32 16.31
N TYR A 143 0.83 -23.85 16.87
CA TYR A 143 0.91 -22.54 17.52
C TYR A 143 1.28 -21.41 16.55
N ILE A 144 2.11 -21.70 15.55
CA ILE A 144 2.56 -20.68 14.57
C ILE A 144 1.46 -20.36 13.55
N THR A 145 0.66 -21.35 13.16
CA THR A 145 -0.41 -21.20 12.15
C THR A 145 -1.39 -20.06 12.45
N PRO A 146 -2.01 -19.97 13.65
CA PRO A 146 -2.97 -18.89 13.94
C PRO A 146 -2.31 -17.51 13.94
N ILE A 147 -1.06 -17.39 14.39
CA ILE A 147 -0.30 -16.13 14.34
C ILE A 147 -0.04 -15.74 12.88
N PHE A 148 0.39 -16.69 12.06
CA PHE A 148 0.65 -16.49 10.63
C PHE A 148 -0.63 -16.09 9.89
N TRP A 149 -1.76 -16.74 10.18
CA TRP A 149 -3.06 -16.40 9.61
C TRP A 149 -3.54 -15.02 10.06
N GLY A 150 -3.38 -14.69 11.34
CA GLY A 150 -3.71 -13.36 11.86
C GLY A 150 -2.90 -12.25 11.18
N VAL A 151 -1.59 -12.45 10.96
CA VAL A 151 -0.74 -11.50 10.22
C VAL A 151 -1.17 -11.37 8.77
N GLY A 152 -1.44 -12.49 8.08
CA GLY A 152 -1.91 -12.47 6.69
C GLY A 152 -3.26 -11.77 6.54
N TYR A 153 -4.19 -12.02 7.46
CA TYR A 153 -5.49 -11.36 7.47
C TYR A 153 -5.41 -9.89 7.86
N LEU A 154 -4.47 -9.52 8.76
CA LEU A 154 -4.18 -8.12 9.06
C LEU A 154 -3.71 -7.35 7.82
N LEU A 155 -2.90 -7.98 6.95
CA LEU A 155 -2.50 -7.37 5.67
C LEU A 155 -3.70 -7.16 4.74
N LEU A 156 -4.66 -8.09 4.72
CA LEU A 156 -5.93 -7.92 4.00
C LEU A 156 -6.72 -6.73 4.56
N LEU A 157 -6.93 -6.66 5.87
CA LEU A 157 -7.67 -5.57 6.51
C LEU A 157 -6.97 -4.22 6.31
N TYR A 158 -5.65 -4.19 6.41
CA TYR A 158 -4.86 -2.99 6.13
C TYR A 158 -4.98 -2.57 4.66
N SER A 159 -4.99 -3.53 3.73
CA SER A 159 -5.25 -3.26 2.31
C SER A 159 -6.62 -2.63 2.07
N ILE A 160 -7.69 -3.16 2.70
CA ILE A 160 -9.05 -2.62 2.57
C ILE A 160 -9.16 -1.22 3.19
N THR A 161 -8.67 -1.04 4.41
CA THR A 161 -8.73 0.27 5.09
C THR A 161 -7.90 1.32 4.37
N SER A 162 -6.74 0.94 3.84
CA SER A 162 -5.88 1.84 3.04
C SER A 162 -6.52 2.28 1.72
N MET A 163 -7.50 1.54 1.20
CA MET A 163 -8.28 1.98 0.03
C MET A 163 -9.01 3.29 0.29
N ILE A 164 -9.55 3.46 1.51
CA ILE A 164 -10.19 4.72 1.91
C ILE A 164 -9.17 5.86 1.87
N ALA A 165 -7.92 5.59 2.28
CA ALA A 165 -6.82 6.56 2.20
C ALA A 165 -6.53 6.98 0.75
N VAL A 166 -6.51 6.02 -0.18
CA VAL A 166 -6.30 6.28 -1.62
C VAL A 166 -7.40 7.17 -2.18
N VAL A 167 -8.66 6.84 -1.93
CA VAL A 167 -9.80 7.61 -2.42
C VAL A 167 -9.74 9.06 -1.91
N MET A 168 -9.46 9.23 -0.61
CA MET A 168 -9.31 10.56 -0.01
C MET A 168 -8.08 11.30 -0.53
N ALA A 169 -6.99 10.60 -0.87
CA ALA A 169 -5.80 11.20 -1.47
C ALA A 169 -6.09 11.74 -2.88
N ILE A 170 -6.84 10.99 -3.70
CA ILE A 170 -7.28 11.44 -5.03
C ILE A 170 -8.17 12.68 -4.87
N PHE A 171 -9.18 12.61 -3.98
CA PHE A 171 -10.08 13.73 -3.73
C PHE A 171 -9.33 15.00 -3.28
N ARG A 172 -8.33 14.85 -2.40
CA ARG A 172 -7.45 15.95 -1.99
C ARG A 172 -6.66 16.53 -3.16
N CYS A 173 -6.19 15.69 -4.09
CA CYS A 173 -5.50 16.17 -5.29
C CYS A 173 -6.45 16.94 -6.23
N SER A 174 -7.69 16.47 -6.40
CA SER A 174 -8.71 17.20 -7.16
C SER A 174 -8.99 18.58 -6.55
N LYS A 175 -9.08 18.67 -5.22
CA LYS A 175 -9.22 19.96 -4.52
C LYS A 175 -8.02 20.88 -4.76
N TRP A 176 -6.80 20.36 -4.71
CA TRP A 176 -5.60 21.17 -5.02
C TRP A 176 -5.60 21.69 -6.46
N TYR A 177 -6.08 20.88 -7.40
CA TYR A 177 -6.21 21.28 -8.80
C TYR A 177 -7.27 22.38 -8.98
N GLU A 178 -8.43 22.24 -8.34
CA GLU A 178 -9.48 23.28 -8.33
C GLU A 178 -8.95 24.62 -7.80
N THR A 179 -8.32 24.62 -6.62
CA THR A 179 -7.73 25.84 -6.04
C THR A 179 -6.61 26.44 -6.91
N PHE A 180 -5.89 25.61 -7.67
CA PHE A 180 -4.89 26.10 -8.61
C PHE A 180 -5.55 26.87 -9.78
N ILE A 181 -6.58 26.29 -10.40
CA ILE A 181 -7.32 26.93 -11.49
C ILE A 181 -8.00 28.22 -11.03
N GLU A 182 -8.60 28.24 -9.83
CA GLU A 182 -9.20 29.46 -9.27
C GLU A 182 -8.18 30.59 -9.10
N LYS A 183 -6.98 30.28 -8.61
CA LYS A 183 -5.92 31.28 -8.43
C LYS A 183 -5.39 31.80 -9.76
N ASP A 184 -5.21 30.93 -10.73
CA ASP A 184 -4.76 31.28 -12.08
C ASP A 184 -5.76 32.23 -12.76
N ASN A 185 -7.06 31.89 -12.71
CA ASN A 185 -8.14 32.72 -13.23
C ASN A 185 -8.21 34.10 -12.54
N ASN A 186 -8.03 34.16 -11.22
CA ASN A 186 -8.06 35.43 -10.48
C ASN A 186 -6.88 36.32 -10.86
N GLN A 187 -5.67 35.77 -11.02
CA GLN A 187 -4.50 36.53 -11.46
C GLN A 187 -4.67 37.10 -12.88
N GLN A 188 -5.37 36.38 -13.75
CA GLN A 188 -5.62 36.85 -15.11
C GLN A 188 -6.70 37.94 -15.18
N ASN A 189 -7.63 37.98 -14.22
CA ASN A 189 -8.66 39.03 -14.14
C ASN A 189 -8.15 40.34 -13.51
N ASP A 190 -7.03 40.31 -12.78
CA ASP A 190 -6.40 41.47 -12.15
C ASP A 190 -5.35 42.18 -13.06
N LEU A 191 -5.16 41.69 -14.30
CA LEU A 191 -4.25 42.23 -15.32
C LEU A 191 -5.02 42.90 -16.47
#